data_AF-A0A134A8C7-F1
#
_entry.id   AF-A0A134A8C7-F1
#
_cell.length_a   1.000
_cell.length_b   1.000
_cell.length_c   1.000
_cell.angle_alpha   90.00
_cell.angle_beta   90.00
_cell.angle_gamma   90.00
#
_symmetry.space_group_name_H-M   'P 1'
#
loop_
_entity.id
_entity.type
_entity.pdbx_description
1 polymer ?
#
loop_
_entity_poly.entity_id
_entity_poly.type
_entity_poly.pdbx_seq_one_letter_code
_entity_poly.pdbx_strand_id
1 'polypeptide(L)' 'MQLAVLDANVFVTTWTLDVLLTLADAEVFEPVWSKRIIEEARRAN' A
#
# COMPACT_ATOMS: atom_id res chain seq x y z
N MET A 1 14.52 3.89 -8.80
CA MET A 1 13.32 3.76 -7.96
C MET A 1 13.03 2.29 -7.73
N GLN A 2 12.82 1.87 -6.49
CA GLN A 2 12.57 0.46 -6.14
C GLN A 2 11.07 0.19 -6.14
N LEU A 3 10.64 -0.94 -6.71
CA LEU A 3 9.25 -1.37 -6.64
C LEU A 3 8.99 -2.05 -5.30
N ALA A 4 7.90 -1.68 -4.63
CA ALA A 4 7.45 -2.34 -3.41
C ALA A 4 5.99 -2.78 -3.56
N VAL A 5 5.73 -4.07 -3.28
CA VAL A 5 4.36 -4.58 -3.22
C VAL A 5 3.77 -4.22 -1.86
N LEU A 6 2.66 -3.49 -1.86
CA LEU A 6 1.88 -3.26 -0.64
C LEU A 6 0.92 -4.42 -0.43
N ASP A 7 0.98 -5.07 0.74
CA ASP A 7 0.09 -6.17 1.12
C ASP A 7 -1.23 -5.66 1.69
N ALA A 8 -2.27 -6.51 1.72
CA ALA A 8 -3.63 -6.14 2.11
C ALA A 8 -3.69 -5.59 3.55
N ASN A 9 -2.85 -6.11 4.45
CA ASN A 9 -2.80 -5.67 5.85
C ASN A 9 -2.38 -4.19 6.00
N VAL A 10 -1.61 -3.65 5.05
CA VAL A 10 -1.19 -2.24 5.04
C VAL A 10 -2.39 -1.33 4.76
N PHE A 11 -3.31 -1.75 3.89
CA PHE A 11 -4.48 -0.95 3.52
C PHE A 11 -5.54 -0.84 4.64
N VAL A 12 -5.50 -1.72 5.63
CA VAL A 12 -6.40 -1.69 6.80
C VAL A 12 -5.94 -0.63 7.82
N THR A 13 -4.64 -0.36 7.89
CA THR A 13 -4.08 0.56 8.89
C THR A 13 -3.78 1.92 8.26
N THR A 14 -4.68 2.89 8.47
CA THR A 14 -4.60 4.24 7.88
C THR A 14 -3.24 4.92 8.14
N TRP A 15 -2.73 4.87 9.38
CA TRP A 15 -1.47 5.54 9.72
C TRP A 15 -0.26 5.01 8.93
N THR A 16 -0.16 3.69 8.76
CA THR A 16 0.94 3.07 8.01
C THR A 16 0.79 3.33 6.51
N LEU A 17 -0.43 3.22 5.98
CA LEU A 17 -0.69 3.48 4.57
C LEU A 17 -0.34 4.93 4.19
N ASP A 18 -0.76 5.90 4.98
CA ASP A 18 -0.51 7.33 4.71
C ASP A 18 0.99 7.66 4.68
N VAL A 19 1.78 7.09 5.61
CA VAL A 19 3.24 7.24 5.61
C VAL A 19 3.87 6.65 4.35
N LEU A 20 3.43 5.46 3.93
CA LEU A 20 3.96 4.79 2.74
C LEU A 20 3.60 5.54 1.46
N LEU A 21 2.39 6.08 1.36
CA LEU A 21 1.98 6.92 0.23
C LEU A 21 2.74 8.25 0.20
N THR A 22 3.01 8.87 1.36
CA THR A 22 3.83 10.09 1.44
C THR A 22 5.26 9.84 0.96
N LEU A 23 5.84 8.68 1.29
CA LEU A 23 7.17 8.29 0.82
C LEU A 23 7.19 7.99 -0.69
N ALA A 24 6.10 7.41 -1.21
CA ALA A 24 5.93 7.22 -2.65
C ALA A 24 5.84 8.56 -3.39
N ASP A 25 5.07 9.51 -2.86
CA ASP A 25 4.97 10.87 -3.41
C ASP A 25 6.32 11.61 -3.38
N ALA A 26 7.19 11.29 -2.41
CA ALA A 26 8.57 11.78 -2.34
C ALA A 26 9.56 10.98 -3.20
N GLU A 27 9.07 10.14 -4.12
CA GLU A 27 9.84 9.31 -5.06
C GLU A 27 10.82 8.30 -4.40
N VAL A 28 10.58 7.95 -3.13
CA VAL A 28 11.43 7.00 -2.39
C VAL A 28 11.28 5.58 -2.97
N PHE A 29 10.06 5.21 -3.37
CA PHE A 29 9.75 3.92 -4.00
C PHE A 29 8.46 4.00 -4.82
N GLU A 30 8.23 3.02 -5.70
CA GLU A 30 6.98 2.87 -6.45
C GLU A 30 6.10 1.80 -5.79
N PRO A 31 4.96 2.16 -5.19
CA PRO A 31 4.05 1.21 -4.59
C PRO A 31 3.23 0.50 -5.67
N VAL A 32 3.12 -0.83 -5.57
CA VAL A 32 2.27 -1.63 -6.45
C VAL A 32 1.41 -2.61 -5.66
N TRP A 33 0.24 -2.93 -6.19
CA TRP A 33 -0.64 -3.94 -5.61
C TRP A 33 -1.47 -4.62 -6.70
N SER A 34 -1.88 -5.86 -6.44
CA SER A 34 -2.76 -6.60 -7.35
C SER A 34 -4.23 -6.35 -7.02
N LYS A 35 -5.12 -6.69 -7.97
CA LYS A 35 -6.58 -6.70 -7.70
C LYS A 35 -6.94 -7.58 -6.50
N ARG A 36 -6.27 -8.73 -6.34
CA ARG A 36 -6.50 -9.67 -5.23
C ARG A 36 -6.22 -9.01 -3.87
N ILE A 37 -5.13 -8.26 -3.77
CA ILE A 37 -4.75 -7.54 -2.53
C ILE A 37 -5.82 -6.50 -2.15
N ILE A 38 -6.36 -5.77 -3.14
CA ILE A 38 -7.43 -4.80 -2.90
C ILE A 38 -8.73 -5.49 -2.46
N GLU A 39 -9.06 -6.64 -3.04
CA GLU A 39 -10.20 -7.44 -2.62
C GLU A 39 -10.04 -7.97 -1.18
N GLU A 40 -8.85 -8.43 -0.82
CA GLU A 40 -8.51 -8.86 0.53
C GLU A 40 -8.64 -7.70 1.54
N ALA A 41 -8.09 -6.53 1.23
CA ALA A 41 -8.21 -5.34 2.08
C ALA A 41 -9.67 -4.92 2.31
N ARG A 42 -10.51 -5.00 1.27
CA ARG A 42 -11.95 -4.70 1.37
C ARG A 42 -12.73 -5.68 2.23
N ARG A 43 -12.28 -6.94 2.35
CA ARG A 43 -12.93 -7.94 3.23
C ARG A 43 -12.53 -7.77 4.69
N ALA A 44 -11.41 -7.09 4.95
CA ALA A 44 -10.85 -6.90 6.29
C ALA A 44 -11.34 -5.61 6.98
N ASN A 45 -11.98 -4.69 6.24
CA ASN A 45 -12.66 -3.49 6.74
C ASN A 45 -14.18 -3.73 6.79
#